data_AF-A0A6I4IFV6-F1
#
_entry.id   AF-A0A6I4IFV6-F1
#
_cell.length_a   1.000
_cell.length_b   1.000
_cell.length_c   1.000
_cell.angle_alpha   90.00
_cell.angle_beta   90.00
_cell.angle_gamma   90.00
#
_symmetry.space_group_name_H-M   'P 1'
#
loop_
_entity.id
_entity.type
_entity.pdbx_description
1 polymer ?
#
loop_
_entity_poly.entity_id
_entity_poly.type
_entity_poly.pdbx_seq_one_letter_code
_entity_poly.pdbx_strand_id
1 'polypeptide(L)'
;MIKFISVILLSLSTLTLSSSKSDCATYPDKASVFKGNFTDDYGIKYTINDTLWVQHPRIQFHIIKWNYEEQYLIARNDAKNPGEGGLYTRIDLMQFDNMQPWLWGYCLSVFDATSDVAAEAVAIADRKNPRKGCNGYPFSRMKRVE
;
A
#
# COMPACT_ATOMS: atom_id res chain seq x y z
N MET A 1 -69.11 48.69 19.57
CA MET A 1 -69.24 48.06 18.24
C MET A 1 -67.99 48.36 17.45
N ILE A 2 -67.17 47.35 17.18
CA ILE A 2 -66.23 47.18 16.05
C ILE A 2 -65.51 45.85 16.35
N LYS A 3 -65.81 44.83 15.55
CA LYS A 3 -65.22 43.49 15.61
C LYS A 3 -63.84 43.55 14.96
N PHE A 4 -62.78 43.15 15.67
CA PHE A 4 -61.52 42.79 15.04
C PHE A 4 -61.31 41.29 15.18
N ILE A 5 -61.43 40.64 14.02
CA ILE A 5 -61.07 39.25 13.76
C ILE A 5 -59.54 39.21 13.72
N SER A 6 -58.92 38.47 14.64
CA SER A 6 -57.50 38.10 14.51
C SER A 6 -57.40 36.59 14.32
N VAL A 7 -56.98 36.26 13.11
CA VAL A 7 -56.75 34.96 12.53
C VAL A 7 -55.62 34.24 13.28
N ILE A 8 -55.88 33.02 13.71
CA ILE A 8 -54.87 32.10 14.26
C ILE A 8 -54.02 31.61 13.08
N LEU A 9 -52.77 32.07 12.98
CA LEU A 9 -51.77 31.49 12.08
C LEU A 9 -51.09 30.31 12.79
N LEU A 10 -51.46 29.08 12.41
CA LEU A 10 -50.70 27.87 12.74
C LEU A 10 -49.46 27.82 11.83
N SER A 11 -48.27 28.03 12.41
CA SER A 11 -47.00 27.81 11.72
C SER A 11 -46.71 26.29 11.66
N LEU A 12 -46.86 25.69 10.47
CA LEU A 12 -46.36 24.35 10.20
C LEU A 12 -44.83 24.40 10.05
N SER A 13 -44.11 23.94 11.08
CA SER A 13 -42.67 23.73 11.04
C SER A 13 -42.37 22.48 10.20
N THR A 14 -41.99 22.66 8.93
CA THR A 14 -41.48 21.55 8.12
C THR A 14 -40.08 21.16 8.59
N LEU A 15 -39.95 20.04 9.30
CA LEU A 15 -38.66 19.39 9.52
C LEU A 15 -38.12 18.88 8.19
N THR A 16 -37.16 19.60 7.61
CA THR A 16 -36.35 19.09 6.51
C THR A 16 -35.32 18.11 7.09
N LEU A 17 -35.55 16.81 6.95
CA LEU A 17 -34.49 15.81 7.09
C LEU A 17 -33.49 16.04 5.94
N SER A 18 -32.40 16.74 6.24
CA SER A 18 -31.25 16.79 5.35
C SER A 18 -30.53 15.45 5.44
N SER A 19 -30.75 14.59 4.44
CA SER A 19 -29.92 13.41 4.22
C SER A 19 -28.54 13.89 3.75
N SER A 20 -27.55 13.84 4.63
CA SER A 20 -26.16 14.01 4.22
C SER A 20 -25.78 12.83 3.35
N LYS A 21 -25.75 13.04 2.03
CA LYS A 21 -25.05 12.16 1.09
C LYS A 21 -23.60 12.08 1.57
N SER A 22 -23.21 10.89 1.99
CA SER A 22 -21.83 10.58 2.29
C SER A 22 -21.11 10.51 0.95
N ASP A 23 -20.50 11.62 0.53
CA ASP A 23 -19.55 11.62 -0.58
C ASP A 23 -18.39 10.73 -0.14
N CYS A 24 -18.33 9.53 -0.73
CA CYS A 24 -17.19 8.64 -0.58
C CYS A 24 -16.03 9.28 -1.35
N ALA A 25 -15.34 10.22 -0.70
CA ALA A 25 -14.02 10.64 -1.12
C ALA A 25 -13.16 9.37 -1.11
N THR A 26 -12.87 8.84 -2.31
CA THR A 26 -11.86 7.81 -2.52
C THR A 26 -10.52 8.38 -2.05
N TYR A 27 -10.23 8.24 -0.76
CA TYR A 27 -8.85 8.25 -0.30
C TYR A 27 -8.13 7.21 -1.16
N PRO A 28 -7.01 7.54 -1.83
CA PRO A 28 -6.21 6.53 -2.47
C PRO A 28 -5.88 5.51 -1.39
N ASP A 29 -6.39 4.29 -1.57
CA ASP A 29 -6.08 3.17 -0.70
C ASP A 29 -4.56 3.18 -0.48
N LYS A 30 -4.09 3.19 0.78
CA LYS A 30 -2.65 3.18 1.09
C LYS A 30 -1.94 2.02 0.39
N ALA A 31 -2.68 0.97 0.02
CA ALA A 31 -2.17 -0.12 -0.79
C ALA A 31 -1.90 0.24 -2.26
N SER A 32 -2.68 1.16 -2.83
CA SER A 32 -2.64 1.51 -4.26
C SER A 32 -1.29 2.08 -4.70
N VAL A 33 -0.57 2.75 -3.81
CA VAL A 33 0.72 3.39 -4.14
C VAL A 33 1.80 2.36 -4.49
N PHE A 34 1.72 1.16 -3.91
CA PHE A 34 2.68 0.06 -4.11
C PHE A 34 2.29 -0.88 -5.26
N LYS A 35 1.11 -0.69 -5.85
CA LYS A 35 0.56 -1.55 -6.92
C LYS A 35 0.64 -0.84 -8.27
N GLY A 36 0.91 -1.60 -9.33
CA GLY A 36 1.05 -1.13 -10.70
C GLY A 36 2.37 -1.55 -11.33
N ASN A 37 2.79 -0.80 -12.35
CA ASN A 37 4.06 -1.02 -13.03
C ASN A 37 5.09 0.00 -12.55
N PHE A 38 6.31 -0.49 -12.30
CA PHE A 38 7.40 0.32 -11.79
C PHE A 38 8.72 -0.02 -12.47
N THR A 39 9.67 0.90 -12.36
CA THR A 39 11.09 0.64 -12.59
C THR A 39 11.85 1.09 -11.36
N ASP A 40 12.88 0.35 -10.96
CA ASP A 40 13.76 0.78 -9.87
C ASP A 40 14.95 1.63 -10.36
N ASP A 41 15.76 2.12 -9.43
CA ASP A 41 16.96 2.89 -9.70
C ASP A 41 18.12 2.07 -10.29
N TYR A 42 17.96 0.76 -10.41
CA TYR A 42 18.85 -0.15 -11.13
C TYR A 42 18.35 -0.50 -12.54
N GLY A 43 17.16 -0.03 -12.92
CA GLY A 43 16.56 -0.27 -14.23
C GLY A 43 15.76 -1.58 -14.34
N ILE A 44 15.56 -2.30 -13.24
CA ILE A 44 14.71 -3.50 -13.20
C ILE A 44 13.26 -3.06 -13.29
N LYS A 45 12.45 -3.81 -14.05
CA LYS A 45 11.02 -3.54 -14.21
C LYS A 45 10.19 -4.44 -13.31
N TYR A 46 9.07 -3.91 -12.84
CA TYR A 46 8.19 -4.58 -11.90
C TYR A 46 6.72 -4.47 -12.31
N THR A 47 5.96 -5.51 -12.01
CA THR A 47 4.49 -5.50 -12.04
C THR A 47 3.99 -6.05 -10.72
N ILE A 48 3.23 -5.24 -9.98
CA ILE A 48 2.78 -5.57 -8.62
C ILE A 48 1.27 -5.39 -8.54
N ASN A 49 0.56 -6.43 -8.09
CA ASN A 49 -0.87 -6.38 -7.81
C ASN A 49 -1.16 -6.98 -6.42
N ASP A 50 -2.41 -7.30 -6.13
CA ASP A 50 -2.82 -7.82 -4.81
C ASP A 50 -2.15 -9.15 -4.44
N THR A 51 -1.89 -10.02 -5.42
CA THR A 51 -1.49 -11.41 -5.20
C THR A 51 -0.12 -11.75 -5.77
N LEU A 52 0.48 -10.87 -6.57
CA LEU A 52 1.69 -11.16 -7.31
C LEU A 52 2.60 -9.94 -7.40
N TRP A 53 3.86 -10.15 -7.04
CA TRP A 53 4.97 -9.25 -7.32
C TRP A 53 5.89 -9.90 -8.36
N VAL A 54 6.00 -9.29 -9.52
CA VAL A 54 6.89 -9.74 -10.60
C VAL A 54 8.09 -8.80 -10.68
N GLN A 55 9.31 -9.34 -10.61
CA GLN A 55 10.51 -8.67 -11.08
C GLN A 55 10.88 -9.26 -12.45
N HIS A 56 10.76 -8.44 -13.48
CA HIS A 56 10.93 -8.90 -14.85
C HIS A 56 12.38 -9.30 -15.12
N PRO A 57 12.60 -10.34 -15.97
CA PRO A 57 11.60 -10.98 -16.82
C PRO A 57 10.87 -12.20 -16.21
N ARG A 58 11.30 -12.72 -15.04
CA ARG A 58 10.82 -14.04 -14.61
C ARG A 58 10.71 -14.28 -13.09
N ILE A 59 11.21 -13.38 -12.25
CA ILE A 59 11.17 -13.58 -10.80
C ILE A 59 9.77 -13.24 -10.30
N GLN A 60 9.17 -14.16 -9.56
CA GLN A 60 7.80 -14.00 -9.06
C GLN A 60 7.71 -14.31 -7.57
N PHE A 61 6.96 -13.47 -6.86
CA PHE A 61 6.63 -13.66 -5.45
C PHE A 61 5.10 -13.64 -5.31
N HIS A 62 4.53 -14.77 -4.90
CA HIS A 62 3.09 -14.94 -4.69
C HIS A 62 2.72 -14.39 -3.32
N ILE A 63 2.07 -13.24 -3.31
CA ILE A 63 1.77 -12.49 -2.08
C ILE A 63 0.66 -13.21 -1.31
N ILE A 64 0.94 -13.52 -0.04
CA ILE A 64 0.01 -14.23 0.85
C ILE A 64 -0.51 -13.34 1.98
N LYS A 65 0.19 -12.25 2.28
CA LYS A 65 -0.21 -11.29 3.32
C LYS A 65 0.31 -9.89 3.01
N TRP A 66 -0.55 -8.90 3.20
CA TRP A 66 -0.18 -7.49 3.27
C TRP A 66 -0.34 -6.98 4.70
N ASN A 67 0.63 -6.20 5.18
CA ASN A 67 0.51 -5.40 6.39
C ASN A 67 0.83 -3.94 6.03
N TYR A 68 -0.20 -3.17 5.71
CA TYR A 68 -0.04 -1.77 5.30
C TYR A 68 0.30 -0.83 6.46
N GLU A 69 -0.05 -1.19 7.69
CA GLU A 69 0.26 -0.41 8.89
C GLU A 69 1.75 -0.46 9.20
N GLU A 70 2.34 -1.65 9.17
CA GLU A 70 3.78 -1.87 9.36
C GLU A 70 4.59 -1.81 8.05
N GLN A 71 3.91 -1.55 6.94
CA GLN A 71 4.48 -1.39 5.60
C GLN A 71 5.33 -2.57 5.13
N TYR A 72 4.82 -3.79 5.21
CA TYR A 72 5.46 -4.96 4.60
C TYR A 72 4.45 -5.89 3.94
N LEU A 73 4.95 -6.85 3.18
CA LEU A 73 4.19 -8.00 2.72
C LEU A 73 5.00 -9.29 2.91
N ILE A 74 4.29 -10.40 3.01
CA ILE A 74 4.86 -11.75 2.98
C ILE A 74 4.42 -12.42 1.69
N ALA A 75 5.38 -13.06 1.03
CA ALA A 75 5.14 -13.77 -0.21
C ALA A 75 5.84 -15.13 -0.22
N ARG A 76 5.27 -16.09 -0.95
CA ARG A 76 5.93 -17.34 -1.30
C ARG A 76 6.62 -17.18 -2.65
N ASN A 77 7.90 -17.51 -2.71
CA ASN A 77 8.70 -17.44 -3.92
C ASN A 77 8.20 -18.47 -4.92
N ASP A 78 8.03 -18.10 -6.19
CA ASP A 78 7.67 -19.06 -7.22
C ASP A 78 8.72 -20.18 -7.31
N ALA A 79 8.28 -21.42 -7.44
CA ALA A 79 9.16 -22.59 -7.48
C ALA A 79 10.16 -22.56 -8.65
N LYS A 80 9.88 -21.76 -9.70
CA LYS A 80 10.75 -21.59 -10.88
C LYS A 80 11.73 -20.43 -10.74
N ASN A 81 11.71 -19.69 -9.61
CA ASN A 81 12.75 -18.71 -9.35
C ASN A 81 14.12 -19.42 -9.31
N PRO A 82 15.18 -18.87 -9.91
CA PRO A 82 16.48 -19.53 -10.11
C PRO A 82 17.26 -19.81 -8.81
N GLY A 83 16.77 -19.38 -7.65
CA GLY A 83 17.36 -19.62 -6.34
C GLY A 83 16.33 -20.18 -5.37
N GLU A 84 15.77 -19.31 -4.54
CA GLU A 84 15.00 -19.57 -3.33
C GLU A 84 13.54 -19.97 -3.62
N GLY A 85 13.33 -20.73 -4.69
CA GLY A 85 12.02 -21.17 -5.14
C GLY A 85 11.30 -21.97 -4.07
N GLY A 86 10.03 -21.64 -3.83
CA GLY A 86 9.19 -22.31 -2.83
C GLY A 86 9.40 -21.85 -1.38
N LEU A 87 10.46 -21.09 -1.09
CA LEU A 87 10.69 -20.44 0.21
C LEU A 87 9.85 -19.16 0.35
N TYR A 88 10.01 -18.46 1.48
CA TYR A 88 9.22 -17.29 1.82
C TYR A 88 10.08 -16.04 1.92
N THR A 89 9.53 -14.93 1.44
CA THR A 89 10.16 -13.63 1.42
C THR A 89 9.31 -12.64 2.20
N ARG A 90 9.97 -11.82 3.03
CA ARG A 90 9.40 -10.60 3.60
C ARG A 90 9.91 -9.41 2.80
N ILE A 91 8.99 -8.61 2.26
CA ILE A 91 9.32 -7.38 1.52
C ILE A 91 8.84 -6.18 2.34
N ASP A 92 9.77 -5.40 2.86
CA ASP A 92 9.48 -4.15 3.58
C ASP A 92 9.44 -2.97 2.59
N LEU A 93 8.43 -2.13 2.75
CA LEU A 93 8.10 -1.01 1.89
C LEU A 93 8.30 0.31 2.65
N MET A 94 8.72 1.35 1.95
CA MET A 94 8.88 2.68 2.52
C MET A 94 8.50 3.73 1.48
N GLN A 95 7.74 4.75 1.87
CA GLN A 95 7.48 5.92 1.02
C GLN A 95 8.57 6.98 1.26
N PHE A 96 8.85 7.76 0.23
CA PHE A 96 9.81 8.85 0.28
C PHE A 96 9.10 10.18 0.01
N ASP A 97 9.32 11.15 0.89
CA ASP A 97 8.86 12.51 0.68
C ASP A 97 9.84 13.27 -0.21
N ASN A 98 9.32 14.12 -1.10
CA ASN A 98 10.10 15.06 -1.92
C ASN A 98 11.19 14.40 -2.79
N MET A 99 11.00 13.15 -3.20
CA MET A 99 12.00 12.38 -3.96
C MET A 99 11.53 12.00 -5.38
N GLN A 100 10.63 12.78 -5.98
CA GLN A 100 10.13 12.54 -7.34
C GLN A 100 11.27 12.28 -8.36
N PRO A 101 11.13 11.32 -9.29
CA PRO A 101 9.98 10.41 -9.48
C PRO A 101 10.01 9.17 -8.55
N TRP A 102 11.02 9.05 -7.69
CA TRP A 102 11.27 7.92 -6.81
C TRP A 102 10.49 8.07 -5.50
N LEU A 103 9.20 7.74 -5.54
CA LEU A 103 8.27 8.04 -4.46
C LEU A 103 8.23 7.02 -3.33
N TRP A 104 8.79 5.85 -3.55
CA TRP A 104 8.84 4.79 -2.55
C TRP A 104 10.00 3.85 -2.85
N GLY A 105 10.26 2.90 -1.97
CA GLY A 105 11.25 1.85 -2.18
C GLY A 105 10.93 0.60 -1.40
N TYR A 106 11.64 -0.48 -1.73
CA TYR A 106 11.49 -1.76 -1.04
C TYR A 106 12.82 -2.35 -0.59
N CYS A 107 12.73 -3.26 0.38
CA CYS A 107 13.79 -4.11 0.86
C CYS A 107 13.30 -5.56 0.91
N LEU A 108 14.10 -6.51 0.40
CA LEU A 108 13.93 -7.92 0.73
C LEU A 108 14.61 -8.17 2.08
N SER A 109 13.86 -8.00 3.17
CA SER A 109 14.41 -8.12 4.52
C SER A 109 14.87 -9.55 4.81
N VAL A 110 14.15 -10.54 4.27
CA VAL A 110 14.56 -11.94 4.12
C VAL A 110 13.97 -12.50 2.83
N PHE A 111 14.68 -13.41 2.17
CA PHE A 111 14.29 -13.97 0.87
C PHE A 111 14.27 -15.51 0.83
N ASP A 112 14.72 -16.17 1.90
CA ASP A 112 14.95 -17.62 1.99
C ASP A 112 14.34 -18.24 3.27
N ALA A 113 13.32 -17.61 3.85
CA ALA A 113 12.69 -18.14 5.06
C ALA A 113 11.97 -19.46 4.78
N THR A 114 12.04 -20.40 5.73
CA THR A 114 11.47 -21.75 5.59
C THR A 114 9.95 -21.79 5.77
N SER A 115 9.36 -20.73 6.33
CA SER A 115 7.92 -20.54 6.47
C SER A 115 7.54 -19.05 6.40
N ASP A 116 6.25 -18.79 6.18
CA ASP A 116 5.65 -17.46 6.25
C ASP A 116 5.79 -16.84 7.65
N VAL A 117 5.58 -17.63 8.71
CA VAL A 117 5.78 -17.20 10.10
C VAL A 117 7.25 -16.82 10.35
N ALA A 118 8.19 -17.60 9.84
CA ALA A 118 9.61 -17.28 9.95
C ALA A 118 9.97 -16.01 9.18
N ALA A 119 9.41 -15.82 7.97
CA ALA A 119 9.61 -14.60 7.19
C ALA A 119 9.08 -13.37 7.95
N GLU A 120 7.92 -13.49 8.56
CA GLU A 120 7.28 -12.40 9.31
C GLU A 120 8.06 -12.01 10.57
N ALA A 121 8.65 -12.99 11.26
CA ALA A 121 9.42 -12.77 12.49
C ALA A 121 10.77 -12.05 12.26
N VAL A 122 11.24 -11.89 11.02
CA VAL A 122 12.51 -11.20 10.73
C VAL A 122 12.43 -9.73 11.10
N ALA A 123 13.57 -9.20 11.57
CA ALA A 123 13.73 -7.80 11.90
C ALA A 123 13.31 -6.90 10.73
N ILE A 124 12.53 -5.88 11.07
CA ILE A 124 12.01 -4.89 10.15
C ILE A 124 13.17 -4.05 9.58
N ALA A 125 13.12 -3.74 8.28
CA ALA A 125 14.11 -2.86 7.65
C ALA A 125 14.16 -1.46 8.32
N ASP A 126 15.36 -0.89 8.44
CA ASP A 126 15.57 0.41 9.11
C ASP A 126 15.17 1.58 8.21
N ARG A 127 13.89 1.94 8.28
CA ARG A 127 13.30 3.07 7.54
C ARG A 127 13.83 4.44 7.99
N LYS A 128 14.52 4.55 9.13
CA LYS A 128 15.13 5.83 9.55
C LYS A 128 16.45 6.09 8.81
N ASN A 129 17.08 5.04 8.28
CA ASN A 129 18.32 5.12 7.53
C ASN A 129 18.19 4.46 6.14
N PRO A 130 17.31 4.94 5.24
CA PRO A 130 16.95 4.25 3.99
C PRO A 130 18.12 4.02 3.01
N ARG A 131 19.27 4.66 3.21
CA ARG A 131 20.51 4.41 2.45
C ARG A 131 21.28 3.15 2.89
N LYS A 132 20.98 2.62 4.08
CA LYS A 132 21.63 1.45 4.68
C LYS A 132 20.65 0.47 5.35
N GLY A 133 19.36 0.84 5.42
CA GLY A 133 18.38 0.15 6.22
C GLY A 133 17.89 -1.18 5.67
N CYS A 134 18.30 -1.53 4.44
CA CYS A 134 18.05 -2.85 3.88
C CYS A 134 19.29 -3.74 4.05
N ASN A 135 19.46 -4.34 5.23
CA ASN A 135 20.60 -5.22 5.52
C ASN A 135 21.99 -4.60 5.20
N GLY A 136 22.15 -3.29 5.46
CA GLY A 136 23.37 -2.53 5.14
C GLY A 136 23.36 -1.81 3.79
N TYR A 137 22.35 -2.07 2.95
CA TYR A 137 22.18 -1.50 1.61
C TYR A 137 21.05 -0.48 1.55
N PRO A 138 21.01 0.38 0.52
CA PRO A 138 19.87 1.25 0.28
C PRO A 138 18.62 0.43 -0.08
N PHE A 139 17.45 0.99 0.23
CA PHE A 139 16.21 0.51 -0.37
C PHE A 139 16.27 0.70 -1.89
N SER A 140 15.76 -0.28 -2.64
CA SER A 140 15.60 -0.13 -4.09
C SER A 140 14.50 0.89 -4.33
N ARG A 141 14.83 1.99 -5.01
CA ARG A 141 13.93 3.14 -5.16
C ARG A 141 13.06 2.92 -6.38
N MET A 142 11.76 3.09 -6.21
CA MET A 142 10.74 2.74 -7.17
C MET A 142 10.08 3.99 -7.73
N LYS A 143 9.99 4.06 -9.05
CA LYS A 143 9.15 5.04 -9.75
C LYS A 143 8.10 4.34 -10.58
N ARG A 144 6.91 4.91 -10.65
CA ARG A 144 5.84 4.39 -11.50
C ARG A 144 6.22 4.56 -12.97
N VAL A 145 5.84 3.60 -13.80
CA VAL A 145 5.88 3.71 -15.26
C VAL A 145 4.46 3.56 -15.79
N GLU A 146 4.07 4.47 -16.67
CA GLU A 146 2.78 4.44 -17.39
C GLU A 146 2.81 3.42 -18.53
#